data_AF-A0A2U2ZJ10-F1
#
_entry.id   AF-A0A2U2ZJ10-F1
#
_cell.length_a   1.000
_cell.length_b   1.000
_cell.length_c   1.000
_cell.angle_alpha   90.00
_cell.angle_beta   90.00
_cell.angle_gamma   90.00
#
_symmetry.space_group_name_H-M   'P 1'
#
loop_
_entity.id
_entity.type
_entity.pdbx_description
1 polymer ?
#
loop_
_entity_poly.entity_id
_entity_poly.type
_entity_poly.pdbx_seq_one_letter_code
_entity_poly.pdbx_strand_id
1 'polypeptide(L)'
;MNFTLPEGLPPGRFVSSGSACVWVADELPCDVDGVWRPLLSMQEDTELVPLLGGTFLSRPIDLAQISAVRLEDALTSDFAEYRRRRLPWWTDPTPEPVPEGTAPWPHDPGPPFETWPGLAPATPVTDTAPSPADAAAHTIGHLIATNPYELAGCSLVLAPAQHSADIPALLGWDAEAPLPLVCALLRSWEERFGARVVGMGGRLFVSVARPPQTAAHADLLALEHVLSTADNIVDDPPTPFPEYAAILPQRTHWSFWWD
;
A
#
# COMPACT_ATOMS: atom_id res chain seq x y z
N MET A 1 0.49 14.30 22.69
CA MET A 1 1.83 14.64 23.22
C MET A 1 2.64 15.06 22.00
N ASN A 2 3.24 16.24 21.99
CA ASN A 2 3.99 16.71 20.82
C ASN A 2 5.40 16.10 20.87
N PHE A 3 5.87 15.56 19.75
CA PHE A 3 7.21 14.98 19.60
C PHE A 3 8.22 16.05 19.13
N THR A 4 9.51 15.77 19.31
CA THR A 4 10.58 16.66 18.83
C THR A 4 10.69 16.57 17.32
N LEU A 5 10.67 17.71 16.65
CA LEU A 5 10.78 17.79 15.20
C LEU A 5 12.25 17.77 14.74
N PRO A 6 12.58 17.03 13.65
CA PRO A 6 13.86 17.16 12.97
C PRO A 6 14.16 18.60 12.52
N GLU A 7 15.44 18.95 12.45
CA GLU A 7 15.87 20.22 11.87
C GLU A 7 15.63 20.25 10.34
N GLY A 8 15.48 21.44 9.77
CA GLY A 8 15.35 21.61 8.32
C GLY A 8 13.94 21.38 7.76
N LEU A 9 12.94 21.17 8.61
CA LEU A 9 11.55 21.09 8.16
C LEU A 9 11.02 22.42 7.61
N PRO A 10 10.14 22.39 6.60
CA PRO A 10 9.41 23.58 6.16
C PRO A 10 8.46 24.08 7.26
N PRO A 11 7.89 25.30 7.13
CA PRO A 11 6.82 25.75 8.03
C PRO A 11 5.67 24.75 8.10
N GLY A 12 5.10 24.60 9.29
CA GLY A 12 4.01 23.67 9.53
C GLY A 12 3.52 23.73 10.97
N ARG A 13 2.56 22.86 11.29
CA ARG A 13 1.84 22.88 12.56
C ARG A 13 1.53 21.48 13.05
N PHE A 14 1.43 21.34 14.38
CA PHE A 14 0.86 20.15 14.97
C PHE A 14 -0.66 20.13 14.78
N VAL A 15 -1.17 18.98 14.36
CA VAL A 15 -2.59 18.68 14.20
C VAL A 15 -2.90 17.45 15.05
N SER A 16 -4.04 17.46 15.73
CA SER A 16 -4.53 16.30 16.47
C SER A 16 -5.55 15.55 15.62
N SER A 17 -5.36 14.24 15.46
CA SER A 17 -6.33 13.31 14.86
C SER A 17 -6.69 12.26 15.92
N GLY A 18 -7.86 12.41 16.55
CA GLY A 18 -8.26 11.56 17.67
C GLY A 18 -7.25 11.58 18.82
N SER A 19 -6.64 10.42 19.11
CA SER A 19 -5.57 10.27 20.11
C SER A 19 -4.16 10.50 19.57
N ALA A 20 -3.99 10.57 18.24
CA ALA A 20 -2.70 10.81 17.60
C ALA A 20 -2.44 12.31 17.42
N CYS A 21 -1.19 12.71 17.58
CA CYS A 21 -0.72 14.04 17.21
C CYS A 21 0.28 13.87 16.07
N VAL A 22 0.06 14.59 14.98
CA VAL A 22 0.93 14.60 13.80
C VAL A 22 1.41 16.02 13.55
N TRP A 23 2.52 16.15 12.85
CA TRP A 23 2.96 17.45 12.31
C TRP A 23 2.66 17.50 10.82
N VAL A 24 2.14 18.63 10.34
CA VAL A 24 1.72 18.83 8.95
C VAL A 24 2.40 20.08 8.41
N ALA A 25 3.08 19.94 7.28
CA ALA A 25 3.66 21.08 6.56
C ALA A 25 2.56 21.98 5.98
N ASP A 26 2.76 23.29 6.03
CA ASP A 26 1.82 24.27 5.47
C ASP A 26 1.76 24.19 3.94
N GLU A 27 2.88 23.83 3.30
CA GLU A 27 3.01 23.57 1.87
C GLU A 27 3.73 22.23 1.63
N LEU A 28 3.39 21.54 0.54
CA LEU A 28 4.05 20.29 0.16
C LEU A 28 5.47 20.58 -0.36
N PRO A 29 6.55 20.12 0.31
CA PRO A 29 7.90 20.32 -0.19
C PRO A 29 8.15 19.47 -1.43
N CYS A 30 8.50 20.11 -2.55
CA CYS A 30 8.89 19.42 -3.78
C CYS A 30 10.35 18.93 -3.77
N ASP A 31 11.17 19.38 -2.81
CA ASP A 31 12.57 18.99 -2.70
C ASP A 31 12.71 17.60 -2.05
N VAL A 32 12.75 16.58 -2.90
CA VAL A 32 12.88 15.17 -2.50
C VAL A 32 14.20 14.89 -1.80
N ASP A 33 15.31 15.41 -2.33
CA ASP A 33 16.64 15.08 -1.83
C ASP A 33 17.02 15.91 -0.59
N GLY A 34 16.56 17.17 -0.51
CA GLY A 34 16.83 18.04 0.63
C GLY A 34 15.90 17.86 1.83
N VAL A 35 14.66 17.37 1.61
CA VAL A 35 13.66 17.22 2.68
C VAL A 35 13.26 15.77 2.90
N TRP A 36 12.76 15.07 1.88
CA TRP A 36 12.17 13.74 2.06
C TRP A 36 13.19 12.65 2.36
N ARG A 37 14.30 12.59 1.62
CA ARG A 37 15.33 11.56 1.80
C ARG A 37 15.98 11.61 3.19
N PRO A 38 16.33 12.78 3.76
CA PRO A 38 16.79 12.86 5.15
C PRO A 38 15.75 12.35 6.15
N LEU A 39 14.49 12.76 6.03
CA LEU A 39 13.42 12.33 6.94
C LEU A 39 13.20 10.81 6.90
N LEU A 40 13.15 10.24 5.70
CA LEU A 40 12.99 8.80 5.50
C LEU A 40 14.18 8.00 6.06
N SER A 41 15.40 8.55 5.95
CA SER A 41 16.61 7.89 6.49
C SER A 41 16.68 7.95 8.02
N MET A 42 16.06 8.95 8.64
CA MET A 42 16.01 9.13 10.10
C MET A 42 14.81 8.45 10.77
N GLN A 43 13.94 7.78 10.00
CA GLN A 43 12.72 7.16 10.53
C GLN A 43 13.02 6.19 11.68
N GLU A 44 14.03 5.34 11.52
CA GLU A 44 14.39 4.31 12.53
C GLU A 44 14.89 4.92 13.84
N ASP A 45 15.57 6.07 13.77
CA ASP A 45 16.12 6.76 14.95
C ASP A 45 15.08 7.64 15.66
N THR A 46 14.09 8.14 14.92
CA THR A 46 13.12 9.14 15.41
C THR A 46 11.73 8.56 15.69
N GLU A 47 11.43 7.36 15.18
CA GLU A 47 10.09 6.78 15.13
C GLU A 47 9.06 7.75 14.49
N LEU A 48 9.51 8.58 13.54
CA LEU A 48 8.67 9.49 12.77
C LEU A 48 8.60 9.04 11.33
N VAL A 49 7.41 8.71 10.86
CA VAL A 49 7.15 8.32 9.48
C VAL A 49 6.73 9.56 8.68
N PRO A 50 7.52 9.99 7.68
CA PRO A 50 7.10 10.99 6.73
C PRO A 50 6.20 10.38 5.65
N LEU A 51 5.07 11.01 5.36
CA LEU A 51 4.16 10.59 4.30
C LEU A 51 3.47 11.76 3.61
N LEU A 52 3.01 11.53 2.38
CA LEU A 52 2.07 12.37 1.66
C LEU A 52 0.67 12.15 2.25
N GLY A 53 0.15 13.10 3.02
CA GLY A 53 -1.09 12.94 3.77
C GLY A 53 -2.13 14.03 3.51
N GLY A 54 -3.40 13.64 3.43
CA GLY A 54 -4.56 14.55 3.34
C GLY A 54 -5.28 14.77 4.67
N THR A 55 -6.59 15.01 4.64
CA THR A 55 -7.41 15.20 5.86
C THR A 55 -7.67 13.86 6.53
N PHE A 56 -7.12 13.66 7.74
CA PHE A 56 -7.29 12.44 8.54
C PHE A 56 -8.53 12.58 9.43
N LEU A 57 -9.65 11.94 9.06
CA LEU A 57 -10.94 12.21 9.72
C LEU A 57 -11.63 11.00 10.35
N SER A 58 -11.02 9.81 10.33
CA SER A 58 -11.61 8.62 10.95
C SER A 58 -10.96 8.22 12.27
N ARG A 59 -11.60 7.30 13.00
CA ARG A 59 -11.20 6.91 14.34
C ARG A 59 -9.98 5.97 14.30
N PRO A 60 -8.90 6.26 15.04
CA PRO A 60 -7.76 5.34 15.14
C PRO A 60 -8.16 3.95 15.65
N ILE A 61 -7.48 2.93 15.14
CA ILE A 61 -7.61 1.54 15.57
C ILE A 61 -6.43 1.18 16.47
N ASP A 62 -6.70 0.36 17.50
CA ASP A 62 -5.67 -0.16 18.39
C ASP A 62 -4.74 -1.13 17.66
N LEU A 63 -3.43 -0.92 17.75
CA LEU A 63 -2.39 -1.79 17.17
C LEU A 63 -2.46 -3.23 17.72
N ALA A 64 -3.08 -3.44 18.88
CA ALA A 64 -3.35 -4.78 19.40
C ALA A 64 -4.27 -5.58 18.46
N GLN A 65 -5.19 -4.92 17.74
CA GLN A 65 -6.07 -5.58 16.78
C GLN A 65 -5.28 -6.08 15.56
N ILE A 66 -4.32 -5.27 15.08
CA ILE A 66 -3.42 -5.66 13.98
C ILE A 66 -2.54 -6.84 14.42
N SER A 67 -1.98 -6.76 15.62
CA SER A 67 -1.09 -7.80 16.17
C SER A 67 -1.82 -9.11 16.49
N ALA A 68 -3.14 -9.05 16.67
CA ALA A 68 -3.99 -10.23 16.85
C ALA A 68 -4.29 -10.96 15.52
N VAL A 69 -4.06 -10.32 14.36
CA VAL A 69 -4.31 -10.94 13.06
C VAL A 69 -3.33 -12.09 12.84
N ARG A 70 -3.88 -13.29 12.74
CA ARG A 70 -3.15 -14.49 12.30
C ARG A 70 -3.14 -14.51 10.78
N LEU A 71 -2.21 -13.76 10.18
CA LEU A 71 -2.23 -13.42 8.76
C LEU A 71 -2.43 -14.63 7.83
N GLU A 72 -1.65 -15.69 7.99
CA GLU A 72 -1.76 -16.91 7.17
C GLU A 72 -3.12 -17.61 7.33
N ASP A 73 -3.68 -17.66 8.54
CA ASP A 73 -4.98 -18.28 8.82
C ASP A 73 -6.13 -17.47 8.19
N ALA A 74 -6.02 -16.13 8.26
CA ALA A 74 -6.97 -15.20 7.63
C ALA A 74 -6.94 -15.36 6.10
N LEU A 75 -5.76 -15.24 5.48
CA LEU A 75 -5.61 -15.35 4.02
C LEU A 75 -6.03 -16.73 3.50
N THR A 76 -5.78 -17.80 4.27
CA THR A 76 -6.27 -19.15 3.93
C THR A 76 -7.80 -19.17 3.84
N SER A 77 -8.48 -18.58 4.82
CA SER A 77 -9.94 -18.55 4.89
C SER A 77 -10.52 -17.64 3.80
N ASP A 78 -9.94 -16.44 3.64
CA ASP A 78 -10.35 -15.44 2.67
C ASP A 78 -10.17 -15.94 1.24
N PHE A 79 -9.07 -16.64 0.94
CA PHE A 79 -8.88 -17.22 -0.39
C PHE A 79 -9.90 -18.32 -0.70
N ALA A 80 -10.21 -19.17 0.27
CA ALA A 80 -11.22 -20.20 0.09
C ALA A 80 -12.61 -19.60 -0.19
N GLU A 81 -12.95 -18.48 0.46
CA GLU A 81 -14.19 -17.74 0.18
C GLU A 81 -14.15 -17.03 -1.18
N TYR A 82 -13.08 -16.27 -1.45
CA TYR A 82 -12.87 -15.53 -2.68
C TYR A 82 -12.95 -16.46 -3.90
N ARG A 83 -12.23 -17.59 -3.85
CA ARG A 83 -12.28 -18.62 -4.89
C ARG A 83 -13.68 -19.19 -5.06
N ARG A 84 -14.37 -19.55 -3.97
CA ARG A 84 -15.75 -20.10 -4.04
C ARG A 84 -16.71 -19.12 -4.73
N ARG A 85 -16.55 -17.82 -4.42
CA ARG A 85 -17.31 -16.75 -5.07
C ARG A 85 -16.92 -16.67 -6.54
N ARG A 86 -15.66 -16.44 -6.88
CA ARG A 86 -15.20 -16.10 -8.23
C ARG A 86 -15.10 -17.27 -9.23
N LEU A 87 -15.03 -18.53 -8.76
CA LEU A 87 -14.79 -19.71 -9.60
C LEU A 87 -15.72 -19.83 -10.83
N PRO A 88 -17.05 -19.58 -10.74
CA PRO A 88 -17.93 -19.67 -11.91
C PRO A 88 -17.47 -18.74 -13.04
N TRP A 89 -17.03 -17.52 -12.71
CA TRP A 89 -16.55 -16.54 -13.67
C TRP A 89 -15.19 -16.89 -14.26
N TRP A 90 -14.29 -17.52 -13.49
CA TRP A 90 -12.98 -17.96 -13.98
C TRP A 90 -13.04 -19.13 -14.97
N THR A 91 -14.10 -19.93 -14.90
CA THR A 91 -14.25 -21.13 -15.73
C THR A 91 -15.08 -20.90 -16.98
N ASP A 92 -15.80 -19.80 -17.06
CA ASP A 92 -16.65 -19.46 -18.21
C ASP A 92 -16.01 -18.33 -19.04
N PRO A 93 -15.33 -18.66 -20.16
CA PRO A 93 -14.73 -17.66 -21.03
C PRO A 93 -15.75 -16.87 -21.85
N THR A 94 -17.06 -17.11 -21.66
CA THR A 94 -18.12 -16.40 -22.36
C THR A 94 -18.15 -14.94 -21.91
N PRO A 95 -17.86 -13.97 -22.80
CA PRO A 95 -17.89 -12.57 -22.42
C PRO A 95 -19.32 -12.13 -22.09
N GLU A 96 -19.45 -11.24 -21.10
CA GLU A 96 -20.75 -10.63 -20.82
C GLU A 96 -21.25 -9.82 -22.02
N PRO A 97 -22.57 -9.77 -22.27
CA PRO A 97 -23.13 -8.93 -23.32
C PRO A 97 -22.85 -7.46 -23.00
N VAL A 98 -22.12 -6.78 -23.89
CA VAL A 98 -21.81 -5.35 -23.76
C VAL A 98 -22.58 -4.51 -24.80
N PRO A 99 -22.80 -3.21 -24.55
CA PRO A 99 -23.43 -2.31 -25.52
C PRO A 99 -22.71 -2.29 -26.87
N GLU A 100 -23.45 -2.03 -27.94
CA GLU A 100 -22.89 -1.93 -29.30
C GLU A 100 -21.76 -0.90 -29.36
N GLY A 101 -20.63 -1.27 -29.95
CA GLY A 101 -19.43 -0.43 -30.04
C GLY A 101 -18.51 -0.47 -28.79
N THR A 102 -18.86 -1.26 -27.77
CA THR A 102 -18.01 -1.50 -26.59
C THR A 102 -17.25 -2.82 -26.77
N ALA A 103 -15.93 -2.82 -26.56
CA ALA A 103 -15.18 -4.07 -26.52
C ALA A 103 -15.47 -4.80 -25.20
N PRO A 104 -15.75 -6.11 -25.22
CA PRO A 104 -15.92 -6.87 -24.00
C PRO A 104 -14.59 -6.93 -23.23
N TRP A 105 -14.69 -7.00 -21.91
CA TRP A 105 -13.53 -7.19 -21.06
C TRP A 105 -12.85 -8.55 -21.36
N PRO A 106 -11.50 -8.62 -21.26
CA PRO A 106 -10.81 -9.90 -21.36
C PRO A 106 -11.27 -10.84 -20.24
N HIS A 107 -11.38 -12.13 -20.56
CA HIS A 107 -11.69 -13.14 -19.55
C HIS A 107 -10.55 -13.26 -18.55
N ASP A 108 -10.88 -13.17 -17.26
CA ASP A 108 -9.96 -13.40 -16.16
C ASP A 108 -10.03 -14.86 -15.68
N PRO A 109 -9.00 -15.70 -15.92
CA PRO A 109 -8.96 -17.06 -15.40
C PRO A 109 -8.69 -17.13 -13.89
N GLY A 110 -8.41 -16.00 -13.24
CA GLY A 110 -8.08 -15.91 -11.83
C GLY A 110 -6.69 -16.44 -11.48
N PRO A 111 -6.37 -16.51 -10.17
CA PRO A 111 -5.13 -17.07 -9.66
C PRO A 111 -4.97 -18.56 -10.01
N PRO A 112 -3.74 -19.03 -10.29
CA PRO A 112 -3.48 -20.42 -10.69
C PRO A 112 -3.52 -21.43 -9.53
N PHE A 113 -4.12 -21.07 -8.39
CA PHE A 113 -4.06 -21.84 -7.15
C PHE A 113 -5.43 -22.42 -6.78
N GLU A 114 -5.45 -23.68 -6.36
CA GLU A 114 -6.67 -24.34 -5.85
C GLU A 114 -6.91 -24.07 -4.36
N THR A 115 -5.82 -23.91 -3.60
CA THR A 115 -5.81 -23.62 -2.17
C THR A 115 -4.75 -22.58 -1.87
N TRP A 116 -4.78 -21.98 -0.68
CA TRP A 116 -3.85 -20.91 -0.32
C TRP A 116 -2.40 -21.43 -0.40
N PRO A 117 -1.55 -20.85 -1.26
CA PRO A 117 -0.19 -21.35 -1.51
C PRO A 117 0.83 -20.91 -0.45
N GLY A 118 0.42 -20.11 0.52
CA GLY A 118 1.31 -19.42 1.45
C GLY A 118 1.72 -18.03 0.95
N LEU A 119 2.30 -17.24 1.84
CA LEU A 119 2.86 -15.93 1.48
C LEU A 119 4.00 -16.07 0.45
N ALA A 120 4.09 -15.09 -0.43
CA ALA A 120 5.25 -14.88 -1.28
C ALA A 120 6.52 -14.81 -0.41
N PRO A 121 7.63 -15.47 -0.80
CA PRO A 121 8.86 -15.43 -0.01
C PRO A 121 9.47 -14.02 0.00
N ALA A 122 10.30 -13.72 1.00
CA ALA A 122 11.06 -12.46 0.99
C ALA A 122 11.98 -12.38 -0.24
N THR A 123 12.06 -11.20 -0.87
CA THR A 123 13.07 -10.95 -1.90
C THR A 123 14.42 -10.69 -1.22
N PRO A 124 15.48 -11.46 -1.54
CA PRO A 124 16.79 -11.29 -0.92
C PRO A 124 17.33 -9.87 -1.08
N VAL A 125 17.97 -9.35 -0.03
CA VAL A 125 18.72 -8.11 -0.09
C VAL A 125 20.01 -8.37 -0.87
N THR A 126 20.24 -7.60 -1.94
CA THR A 126 21.49 -7.61 -2.70
C THR A 126 22.19 -6.26 -2.55
N ASP A 127 23.50 -6.20 -2.79
CA ASP A 127 24.27 -4.96 -2.69
C ASP A 127 23.79 -3.85 -3.66
N THR A 128 23.05 -4.23 -4.70
CA THR A 128 22.47 -3.32 -5.70
C THR A 128 21.03 -2.93 -5.41
N ALA A 129 20.38 -3.56 -4.41
CA ALA A 129 19.01 -3.23 -4.07
C ALA A 129 18.95 -1.87 -3.37
N PRO A 130 17.99 -0.99 -3.71
CA PRO A 130 17.82 0.26 -3.00
C PRO A 130 17.44 -0.02 -1.54
N SER A 131 17.84 0.87 -0.64
CA SER A 131 17.31 0.85 0.73
C SER A 131 15.80 1.15 0.70
N PRO A 132 15.01 0.71 1.70
CA PRO A 132 13.60 1.10 1.82
C PRO A 132 13.38 2.61 1.82
N ALA A 133 14.30 3.37 2.45
CA ALA A 133 14.26 4.83 2.47
C ALA A 133 14.51 5.43 1.06
N ASP A 134 15.48 4.91 0.32
CA ASP A 134 15.77 5.38 -1.05
C ASP A 134 14.63 5.05 -2.01
N ALA A 135 14.04 3.86 -1.89
CA ALA A 135 12.88 3.46 -2.68
C ALA A 135 11.68 4.36 -2.37
N ALA A 136 11.41 4.63 -1.09
CA ALA A 136 10.36 5.57 -0.66
C ALA A 136 10.58 6.98 -1.21
N ALA A 137 11.79 7.53 -1.10
CA ALA A 137 12.11 8.86 -1.62
C ALA A 137 11.91 8.93 -3.14
N HIS A 138 12.34 7.89 -3.88
CA HIS A 138 12.13 7.79 -5.31
C HIS A 138 10.63 7.75 -5.68
N THR A 139 9.84 6.94 -4.98
CA THR A 139 8.38 6.86 -5.19
C THR A 139 7.71 8.19 -4.92
N ILE A 140 8.06 8.89 -3.84
CA ILE A 140 7.51 10.22 -3.51
C ILE A 140 7.82 11.22 -4.61
N GLY A 141 9.07 11.25 -5.09
CA GLY A 141 9.45 12.11 -6.21
C GLY A 141 8.67 11.80 -7.49
N HIS A 142 8.43 10.52 -7.78
CA HIS A 142 7.59 10.10 -8.90
C HIS A 142 6.15 10.60 -8.74
N LEU A 143 5.52 10.38 -7.58
CA LEU A 143 4.14 10.80 -7.31
C LEU A 143 3.97 12.32 -7.42
N ILE A 144 4.90 13.10 -6.86
CA ILE A 144 4.90 14.57 -6.97
C ILE A 144 4.98 15.01 -8.43
N ALA A 145 5.80 14.35 -9.24
CA ALA A 145 6.02 14.72 -10.63
C ALA A 145 4.87 14.29 -11.58
N THR A 146 4.27 13.12 -11.35
CA THR A 146 3.30 12.53 -12.31
C THR A 146 1.85 12.72 -11.91
N ASN A 147 1.54 12.86 -10.62
CA ASN A 147 0.17 12.84 -10.10
C ASN A 147 -0.22 14.12 -9.33
N PRO A 148 0.07 15.34 -9.84
CA PRO A 148 -0.16 16.58 -9.09
C PRO A 148 -1.63 16.81 -8.73
N TYR A 149 -2.57 16.27 -9.52
CA TYR A 149 -4.00 16.36 -9.25
C TYR A 149 -4.47 15.41 -8.14
N GLU A 150 -3.95 14.18 -8.08
CA GLU A 150 -4.27 13.24 -7.00
C GLU A 150 -3.67 13.69 -5.67
N LEU A 151 -2.54 14.40 -5.73
CA LEU A 151 -1.90 15.02 -4.56
C LEU A 151 -2.43 16.41 -4.24
N ALA A 152 -3.46 16.89 -4.95
CA ALA A 152 -4.06 18.19 -4.65
C ALA A 152 -4.69 18.16 -3.25
N GLY A 153 -4.13 18.94 -2.31
CA GLY A 153 -4.54 18.94 -0.91
C GLY A 153 -3.78 17.94 -0.02
N CYS A 154 -2.79 17.21 -0.56
CA CYS A 154 -1.80 16.50 0.24
C CYS A 154 -0.72 17.45 0.75
N SER A 155 -0.27 17.21 1.98
CA SER A 155 0.88 17.85 2.61
C SER A 155 1.90 16.79 3.03
N LEU A 156 3.14 17.23 3.32
CA LEU A 156 4.05 16.40 4.12
C LEU A 156 3.48 16.27 5.53
N VAL A 157 3.35 15.04 6.00
CA VAL A 157 2.91 14.72 7.36
C VAL A 157 3.99 13.88 8.04
N LEU A 158 4.31 14.23 9.29
CA LEU A 158 5.13 13.41 10.17
C LEU A 158 4.22 12.80 11.23
N ALA A 159 4.17 11.48 11.25
CA ALA A 159 3.36 10.72 12.20
C ALA A 159 4.26 9.86 13.10
N PRO A 160 4.04 9.87 14.43
CA PRO A 160 4.78 9.02 15.34
C PRO A 160 4.34 7.55 15.17
N ALA A 161 5.24 6.73 14.64
CA ALA A 161 5.00 5.31 14.42
C ALA A 161 6.32 4.54 14.26
N GLN A 162 6.35 3.31 14.74
CA GLN A 162 7.49 2.40 14.54
C GLN A 162 7.54 1.87 13.11
N HIS A 163 6.36 1.63 12.52
CA HIS A 163 6.20 1.07 11.18
C HIS A 163 5.34 1.98 10.32
N SER A 164 5.71 2.14 9.05
CA SER A 164 4.86 2.86 8.09
C SER A 164 3.56 2.10 7.83
N ALA A 165 3.59 0.77 7.93
CA ALA A 165 2.44 -0.12 7.83
C ALA A 165 1.32 0.16 8.86
N ASP A 166 1.66 0.79 9.98
CA ASP A 166 0.70 1.08 11.06
C ASP A 166 -0.03 2.42 10.87
N ILE A 167 0.48 3.27 9.98
CA ILE A 167 -0.04 4.62 9.75
C ILE A 167 -1.54 4.63 9.40
N PRO A 168 -2.06 3.75 8.52
CA PRO A 168 -3.48 3.73 8.22
C PRO A 168 -4.36 3.51 9.46
N ALA A 169 -3.97 2.59 10.35
CA ALA A 169 -4.69 2.33 11.58
C ALA A 169 -4.50 3.46 12.62
N LEU A 170 -3.27 3.98 12.78
CA LEU A 170 -2.94 5.00 13.77
C LEU A 170 -3.59 6.36 13.49
N LEU A 171 -3.69 6.73 12.22
CA LEU A 171 -4.29 7.99 11.81
C LEU A 171 -5.79 7.87 11.52
N GLY A 172 -6.35 6.65 11.62
CA GLY A 172 -7.76 6.38 11.35
C GLY A 172 -8.10 6.70 9.90
N TRP A 173 -7.47 5.99 8.97
CA TRP A 173 -7.74 6.15 7.55
C TRP A 173 -9.20 5.84 7.23
N ASP A 174 -9.89 6.79 6.61
CA ASP A 174 -11.31 6.67 6.25
C ASP A 174 -11.44 5.98 4.89
N ALA A 175 -11.36 4.65 4.90
CA ALA A 175 -11.59 3.79 3.75
C ALA A 175 -12.44 2.60 4.21
N GLU A 176 -13.23 2.00 3.32
CA GLU A 176 -13.96 0.74 3.60
C GLU A 176 -13.01 -0.49 3.72
N ALA A 177 -11.71 -0.23 3.77
CA ALA A 177 -10.66 -1.21 3.91
C ALA A 177 -10.77 -2.01 5.21
N PRO A 178 -10.49 -3.33 5.19
CA PRO A 178 -10.34 -4.14 6.41
C PRO A 178 -9.00 -3.82 7.09
N LEU A 179 -8.91 -2.66 7.75
CA LEU A 179 -7.67 -2.06 8.25
C LEU A 179 -6.77 -3.02 9.05
N PRO A 180 -7.26 -3.87 9.98
CA PRO A 180 -6.39 -4.83 10.66
C PRO A 180 -5.68 -5.81 9.72
N LEU A 181 -6.38 -6.34 8.71
CA LEU A 181 -5.82 -7.25 7.71
C LEU A 181 -4.84 -6.51 6.80
N VAL A 182 -5.22 -5.32 6.30
CA VAL A 182 -4.39 -4.50 5.43
C VAL A 182 -3.09 -4.11 6.13
N CYS A 183 -3.14 -3.64 7.38
CA CYS A 183 -1.94 -3.32 8.15
C CYS A 183 -1.08 -4.56 8.43
N ALA A 184 -1.67 -5.73 8.66
CA ALA A 184 -0.93 -6.98 8.82
C ALA A 184 -0.20 -7.40 7.51
N LEU A 185 -0.87 -7.26 6.36
CA LEU A 185 -0.25 -7.44 5.04
C LEU A 185 0.90 -6.45 4.82
N LEU A 186 0.67 -5.16 5.10
CA LEU A 186 1.68 -4.12 4.98
C LEU A 186 2.91 -4.43 5.83
N ARG A 187 2.75 -4.82 7.12
CA ARG A 187 3.87 -5.24 7.98
C ARG A 187 4.66 -6.40 7.37
N SER A 188 3.95 -7.41 6.87
CA SER A 188 4.56 -8.54 6.17
C SER A 188 5.33 -8.11 4.91
N TRP A 189 4.82 -7.14 4.16
CA TRP A 189 5.50 -6.56 2.98
C TRP A 189 6.68 -5.67 3.36
N GLU A 190 6.64 -4.95 4.48
CA GLU A 190 7.78 -4.18 4.99
C GLU A 190 9.00 -5.09 5.17
N GLU A 191 8.80 -6.24 5.81
CA GLU A 191 9.86 -7.22 6.06
C GLU A 191 10.33 -7.89 4.76
N ARG A 192 9.39 -8.38 3.94
CA ARG A 192 9.71 -9.21 2.76
C ARG A 192 10.23 -8.42 1.56
N PHE A 193 9.69 -7.23 1.33
CA PHE A 193 9.93 -6.44 0.12
C PHE A 193 10.52 -5.07 0.40
N GLY A 194 10.70 -4.70 1.68
CA GLY A 194 11.11 -3.35 2.05
C GLY A 194 10.04 -2.34 1.68
N ALA A 195 8.77 -2.75 1.74
CA ALA A 195 7.66 -1.89 1.42
C ALA A 195 7.51 -0.77 2.44
N ARG A 196 7.11 0.43 2.03
CA ARG A 196 6.81 1.54 2.93
C ARG A 196 5.53 2.26 2.49
N VAL A 197 4.64 2.56 3.43
CA VAL A 197 3.53 3.48 3.16
C VAL A 197 4.12 4.89 3.02
N VAL A 198 4.00 5.47 1.83
CA VAL A 198 4.56 6.79 1.50
C VAL A 198 3.48 7.85 1.30
N GLY A 199 2.22 7.44 1.16
CA GLY A 199 1.12 8.37 1.03
C GLY A 199 -0.23 7.74 1.33
N MET A 200 -1.16 8.55 1.81
CA MET A 200 -2.49 8.13 2.20
C MET A 200 -3.50 9.28 2.04
N GLY A 201 -4.61 9.00 1.36
CA GLY A 201 -5.70 9.93 1.05
C GLY A 201 -6.91 9.15 0.53
N GLY A 202 -7.43 9.45 -0.66
CA GLY A 202 -8.41 8.56 -1.33
C GLY A 202 -7.81 7.23 -1.79
N ARG A 203 -6.47 7.12 -1.76
CA ARG A 203 -5.72 5.89 -2.03
C ARG A 203 -4.61 5.72 -1.01
N LEU A 204 -4.18 4.49 -0.81
CA LEU A 204 -2.92 4.16 -0.15
C LEU A 204 -1.81 4.02 -1.18
N PHE A 205 -0.68 4.68 -0.97
CA PHE A 205 0.52 4.58 -1.80
C PHE A 205 1.63 3.89 -1.03
N VAL A 206 2.20 2.84 -1.63
CA VAL A 206 3.22 1.99 -1.02
C VAL A 206 4.43 1.95 -1.94
N SER A 207 5.61 2.35 -1.46
CA SER A 207 6.87 2.11 -2.17
C SER A 207 7.37 0.69 -1.91
N VAL A 208 8.20 0.17 -2.82
CA VAL A 208 8.71 -1.20 -2.76
C VAL A 208 10.18 -1.22 -3.14
N ALA A 209 11.05 -1.56 -2.19
CA ALA A 209 12.48 -1.62 -2.46
C ALA A 209 12.90 -2.86 -3.26
N ARG A 210 12.21 -3.99 -3.03
CA ARG A 210 12.59 -5.30 -3.56
C ARG A 210 11.37 -6.03 -4.13
N PRO A 211 10.87 -5.64 -5.32
CA PRO A 211 9.74 -6.32 -5.96
C PRO A 211 10.03 -7.80 -6.25
N PRO A 212 9.00 -8.63 -6.52
CA PRO A 212 9.19 -10.05 -6.83
C PRO A 212 10.01 -10.21 -8.11
N GLN A 213 10.91 -11.19 -8.16
CA GLN A 213 11.86 -11.35 -9.27
C GLN A 213 11.46 -12.40 -10.32
N THR A 214 10.47 -13.25 -10.04
CA THR A 214 10.05 -14.34 -10.94
C THR A 214 8.54 -14.36 -11.10
N ALA A 215 8.05 -14.97 -12.18
CA ALA A 215 6.61 -15.09 -12.43
C ALA A 215 5.89 -15.82 -11.29
N ALA A 216 6.41 -16.98 -10.84
CA ALA A 216 5.81 -17.73 -9.74
C ALA A 216 5.80 -16.92 -8.42
N HIS A 217 6.83 -16.12 -8.19
CA HIS A 217 6.86 -15.21 -7.04
C HIS A 217 5.81 -14.08 -7.20
N ALA A 218 5.67 -13.53 -8.41
CA ALA A 218 4.69 -12.51 -8.69
C ALA A 218 3.25 -13.02 -8.56
N ASP A 219 2.95 -14.28 -8.93
CA ASP A 219 1.63 -14.89 -8.74
C ASP A 219 1.26 -14.96 -7.25
N LEU A 220 2.20 -15.31 -6.37
CA LEU A 220 1.96 -15.34 -4.92
C LEU A 220 1.65 -13.93 -4.40
N LEU A 221 2.43 -12.93 -4.80
CA LEU A 221 2.21 -11.55 -4.35
C LEU A 221 0.92 -10.94 -4.93
N ALA A 222 0.60 -11.24 -6.18
CA ALA A 222 -0.65 -10.83 -6.81
C ALA A 222 -1.85 -11.38 -6.04
N LEU A 223 -1.77 -12.63 -5.56
CA LEU A 223 -2.83 -13.20 -4.74
C LEU A 223 -2.97 -12.46 -3.40
N GLU A 224 -1.86 -12.10 -2.75
CA GLU A 224 -1.91 -11.27 -1.53
C GLU A 224 -2.57 -9.90 -1.79
N HIS A 225 -2.28 -9.27 -2.93
CA HIS A 225 -2.92 -8.02 -3.33
C HIS A 225 -4.42 -8.19 -3.56
N VAL A 226 -4.85 -9.28 -4.21
CA VAL A 226 -6.26 -9.61 -4.39
C VAL A 226 -6.98 -9.78 -3.04
N LEU A 227 -6.32 -10.45 -2.09
CA LEU A 227 -6.88 -10.70 -0.75
C LEU A 227 -6.81 -9.47 0.18
N SER A 228 -6.14 -8.40 -0.23
CA SER A 228 -6.30 -7.09 0.42
C SER A 228 -7.69 -6.48 0.19
N THR A 229 -8.46 -7.05 -0.75
CA THR A 229 -9.80 -6.61 -1.18
C THR A 229 -9.86 -5.20 -1.74
N ALA A 230 -8.73 -4.64 -2.18
CA ALA A 230 -8.69 -3.33 -2.81
C ALA A 230 -9.39 -3.35 -4.18
N ASP A 231 -10.29 -2.40 -4.41
CA ASP A 231 -11.21 -2.40 -5.56
C ASP A 231 -10.49 -2.23 -6.89
N ASN A 232 -9.40 -1.46 -6.95
CA ASN A 232 -8.55 -1.39 -8.15
C ASN A 232 -7.85 -2.71 -8.51
N ILE A 233 -7.86 -3.68 -7.60
CA ILE A 233 -7.31 -5.00 -7.84
C ILE A 233 -8.42 -5.98 -8.20
N VAL A 234 -9.57 -5.89 -7.51
CA VAL A 234 -10.63 -6.90 -7.65
C VAL A 234 -11.76 -6.52 -8.60
N ASP A 235 -12.06 -5.23 -8.78
CA ASP A 235 -13.32 -4.77 -9.36
C ASP A 235 -13.22 -3.63 -10.41
N ASP A 236 -12.19 -2.76 -10.42
CA ASP A 236 -12.17 -1.56 -11.30
C ASP A 236 -10.85 -1.20 -12.02
N PRO A 237 -10.85 -1.21 -13.36
CA PRO A 237 -11.38 -2.27 -14.20
C PRO A 237 -10.57 -3.56 -13.97
N PRO A 238 -11.17 -4.75 -14.11
CA PRO A 238 -10.48 -5.98 -13.83
C PRO A 238 -9.34 -6.18 -14.83
N THR A 239 -8.12 -5.92 -14.39
CA THR A 239 -6.93 -6.42 -15.07
C THR A 239 -6.89 -7.92 -14.78
N PRO A 240 -6.94 -8.80 -15.80
CA PRO A 240 -6.89 -10.24 -15.57
C PRO A 240 -5.74 -10.60 -14.65
N PHE A 241 -5.96 -11.54 -13.73
CA PHE A 241 -4.97 -11.90 -12.72
C PHE A 241 -3.58 -12.18 -13.31
N PRO A 242 -3.44 -12.96 -14.42
CA PRO A 242 -2.12 -13.21 -15.01
C PRO A 242 -1.43 -11.95 -15.53
N GLU A 243 -2.19 -10.99 -16.06
CA GLU A 243 -1.66 -9.71 -16.55
C GLU A 243 -1.20 -8.83 -15.38
N TYR A 244 -1.99 -8.79 -14.30
CA TYR A 244 -1.65 -8.08 -13.09
C TYR A 244 -0.39 -8.65 -12.42
N ALA A 245 -0.28 -9.99 -12.32
CA ALA A 245 0.90 -10.64 -11.78
C ALA A 245 2.15 -10.35 -12.63
N ALA A 246 2.03 -10.39 -13.96
CA ALA A 246 3.15 -10.20 -14.88
C ALA A 246 3.84 -8.82 -14.77
N ILE A 247 3.14 -7.79 -14.32
CA ILE A 247 3.68 -6.43 -14.19
C ILE A 247 4.31 -6.16 -12.81
N LEU A 248 4.03 -6.97 -11.78
CA LEU A 248 4.55 -6.75 -10.42
C LEU A 248 6.09 -6.71 -10.33
N PRO A 249 6.86 -7.54 -11.07
CA PRO A 249 8.32 -7.48 -11.02
C PRO A 249 8.92 -6.12 -11.45
N GLN A 250 8.18 -5.34 -12.24
CA GLN A 250 8.61 -4.03 -12.73
C GLN A 250 8.05 -2.87 -11.89
N ARG A 251 7.15 -3.15 -10.95
CA ARG A 251 6.48 -2.14 -10.12
C ARG A 251 7.24 -1.92 -8.83
N THR A 252 7.85 -0.75 -8.70
CA THR A 252 8.52 -0.26 -7.48
C THR A 252 7.60 0.55 -6.56
N HIS A 253 6.33 0.67 -6.93
CA HIS A 253 5.28 1.23 -6.09
C HIS A 253 3.93 0.56 -6.39
N TRP A 254 3.08 0.52 -5.37
CA TRP A 254 1.71 0.02 -5.44
C TRP A 254 0.75 1.11 -4.98
N SER A 255 -0.47 1.06 -5.50
CA SER A 255 -1.57 1.87 -5.03
C SER A 255 -2.79 0.99 -4.79
N PHE A 256 -3.56 1.33 -3.76
CA PHE A 256 -4.76 0.59 -3.35
C PHE A 256 -5.86 1.56 -2.95
N TRP A 257 -7.11 1.25 -3.28
CA TRP A 257 -8.28 1.97 -2.77
C TRP A 257 -9.44 1.03 -2.48
N TRP A 258 -10.36 1.49 -1.64
CA TRP A 258 -11.53 0.78 -1.15
C TRP A 258 -12.68 1.79 -1.02
N ASP A 259 -13.83 1.52 -1.64
CA ASP A 259 -15.08 2.29 -1.57
C ASP A 259 -16.26 1.48 -1.02
#